data_AF-A0A1T5H940-F1
#
_entry.id   AF-A0A1T5H940-F1
#
_cell.length_a   1.000
_cell.length_b   1.000
_cell.length_c   1.000
_cell.angle_alpha   90.00
_cell.angle_beta   90.00
_cell.angle_gamma   90.00
#
_symmetry.space_group_name_H-M   'P 1'
#
loop_
_entity.id
_entity.type
_entity.pdbx_description
1 polymer ?
#
loop_
_entity_poly.entity_id
_entity_poly.type
_entity_poly.pdbx_seq_one_letter_code
_entity_poly.pdbx_strand_id
1 'polypeptide(L)'
;MDNLSDDLRALFNAPICPYCATLYDPEQYDEVDECARCSNCCRAYQVAAEHRPPQPHIPQDDPLSAAAQSDSLAQFRDEAGRVSKAMMRQTAGGSYQMYERWFTEALGPAIDKLDPVLRPQAITIASELGYIADTEVMAAGFGPGLCSISGIDEHFCHCGRHP
;
A
#
# COMPACT_ATOMS: atom_id res chain seq x y z
N MET A 1 -31.54 35.03 21.31
CA MET A 1 -30.72 35.27 22.53
C MET A 1 -30.45 33.90 23.13
N ASP A 2 -29.97 32.97 22.28
CA ASP A 2 -30.27 31.53 22.41
C ASP A 2 -28.99 30.70 22.66
N ASN A 3 -27.84 31.21 22.20
CA ASN A 3 -26.53 30.56 22.40
C ASN A 3 -26.14 30.37 23.87
N LEU A 4 -26.46 31.33 24.75
CA LEU A 4 -26.07 31.23 26.17
C LEU A 4 -26.76 30.07 26.89
N SER A 5 -28.01 29.76 26.52
CA SER A 5 -28.75 28.64 27.10
C SER A 5 -28.20 27.31 26.60
N ASP A 6 -27.80 27.24 25.34
CA ASP A 6 -27.20 26.04 24.74
C ASP A 6 -25.79 25.78 25.28
N ASP A 7 -24.99 26.84 25.47
CA ASP A 7 -23.65 26.76 26.07
C ASP A 7 -23.69 26.29 27.52
N LEU A 8 -24.64 26.80 28.32
CA LEU A 8 -24.82 26.36 29.71
C LEU A 8 -25.29 24.89 29.76
N ARG A 9 -26.21 24.51 28.88
CA ARG A 9 -26.70 23.14 28.81
C ARG A 9 -25.60 22.17 28.35
N ALA A 10 -24.71 22.58 27.46
CA ALA A 10 -23.53 21.81 27.09
C ALA A 10 -22.57 21.65 28.28
N LEU A 11 -22.35 22.72 29.06
CA LEU A 11 -21.47 22.69 30.24
C LEU A 11 -21.96 21.72 31.33
N PHE A 12 -23.27 21.67 31.60
CA PHE A 12 -23.84 20.76 32.62
C PHE A 12 -23.96 19.31 32.17
N ASN A 13 -23.94 19.05 30.86
CA ASN A 13 -23.96 17.70 30.30
C ASN A 13 -22.58 17.23 29.82
N ALA A 14 -21.54 18.07 29.97
CA ALA A 14 -20.19 17.69 29.61
C ALA A 14 -19.66 16.64 30.59
N PRO A 15 -18.98 15.58 30.11
CA PRO A 15 -18.39 14.60 31.00
C PRO A 15 -17.30 15.26 31.86
N ILE A 16 -17.09 14.71 33.05
CA ILE A 16 -16.06 15.17 33.98
C ILE A 16 -15.09 14.03 34.26
N CYS A 17 -13.85 14.38 34.56
CA CYS A 17 -12.87 13.41 35.01
C CYS A 17 -13.37 12.73 36.30
N PRO A 18 -13.46 11.39 36.35
CA PRO A 18 -13.98 10.68 37.52
C PRO A 18 -13.07 10.78 38.75
N TYR A 19 -11.82 11.23 38.58
CA TYR A 19 -10.82 11.27 39.65
C TYR A 19 -10.67 12.64 40.31
N CYS A 20 -10.92 13.73 39.59
CA CYS A 20 -10.71 15.08 40.10
C CYS A 20 -11.80 16.08 39.70
N ALA A 21 -12.90 15.60 39.08
CA ALA A 21 -14.05 16.39 38.66
C ALA A 21 -13.72 17.57 37.72
N THR A 22 -12.53 17.56 37.09
CA THR A 22 -12.17 18.54 36.07
C THR A 22 -13.00 18.28 34.82
N LEU A 23 -13.51 19.35 34.20
CA LEU A 23 -14.27 19.29 32.96
C LEU A 23 -13.46 18.58 31.87
N TYR A 24 -14.14 17.75 31.09
CA TYR A 24 -13.55 17.09 29.94
C TYR A 24 -13.15 18.10 28.88
N ASP A 25 -11.95 17.89 28.33
CA ASP A 25 -11.40 18.62 27.21
C ASP A 25 -11.28 17.66 26.01
N PRO A 26 -12.05 17.87 24.93
CA PRO A 26 -11.99 17.06 23.72
C PRO A 26 -10.60 17.01 23.08
N GLU A 27 -9.75 18.03 23.27
CA GLU A 27 -8.37 18.05 22.74
C GLU A 27 -7.46 17.01 23.42
N GLN A 28 -7.88 16.48 24.57
CA GLN A 28 -7.13 15.47 25.33
C GLN A 28 -7.65 14.04 25.09
N TYR A 29 -8.52 13.84 24.09
CA TYR A 29 -9.01 12.54 23.70
C TYR A 29 -7.99 11.81 22.81
N ASP A 30 -7.65 10.58 23.18
CA ASP A 30 -6.85 9.67 22.38
C ASP A 30 -7.78 8.73 21.61
N GLU A 31 -7.75 8.84 20.28
CA GLU A 31 -8.57 8.04 19.38
C GLU A 31 -8.12 6.57 19.30
N VAL A 32 -6.86 6.27 19.60
CA VAL A 32 -6.29 4.92 19.52
C VAL A 32 -6.70 4.10 20.75
N ASP A 33 -6.55 4.69 21.93
CA ASP A 33 -6.88 4.03 23.20
C ASP A 33 -8.34 4.28 23.64
N GLU A 34 -9.11 5.00 22.82
CA GLU A 34 -10.48 5.44 23.07
C GLU A 34 -10.70 6.10 24.45
N CYS A 35 -9.69 6.79 24.97
CA CYS A 35 -9.69 7.34 26.32
C CYS A 35 -9.27 8.80 26.34
N ALA A 36 -9.74 9.56 27.32
CA ALA A 36 -9.30 10.94 27.52
C ALA A 36 -8.28 11.02 28.65
N ARG A 37 -7.28 11.90 28.50
CA ARG A 37 -6.37 12.26 29.57
C ARG A 37 -6.84 13.54 30.25
N CYS A 38 -7.01 13.50 31.57
CA CYS A 38 -7.43 14.70 32.29
C CYS A 38 -6.33 15.78 32.24
N SER A 39 -6.67 16.99 31.82
CA SER A 39 -5.75 18.14 31.77
C SER A 39 -5.20 18.55 33.14
N ASN A 40 -5.88 18.21 34.23
CA ASN A 40 -5.48 18.57 35.59
C ASN A 40 -4.73 17.43 36.32
N CYS A 41 -5.28 16.20 36.35
CA CYS A 41 -4.66 15.08 37.08
C CYS A 41 -3.88 14.10 36.21
N CYS A 42 -3.85 14.31 34.89
CA CYS A 42 -3.16 13.52 33.88
C CYS A 42 -3.55 12.04 33.78
N ARG A 43 -4.57 11.60 34.53
CA ARG A 43 -5.09 10.22 34.48
C ARG A 43 -5.91 10.00 33.21
N ALA A 44 -5.71 8.84 32.60
CA ALA A 44 -6.57 8.35 31.54
C ALA A 44 -7.91 7.86 32.10
N TYR A 45 -9.01 8.13 31.40
CA TYR A 45 -10.34 7.65 31.73
C TYR A 45 -11.19 7.47 30.48
N GLN A 46 -12.18 6.58 30.58
CA GLN A 46 -13.12 6.29 29.51
C GLN A 46 -14.11 7.45 29.33
N VAL A 47 -14.37 7.82 28.07
CA VAL A 47 -15.40 8.81 27.70
C VAL A 47 -16.53 8.10 26.97
N ALA A 48 -17.77 8.37 27.39
CA ALA A 48 -18.96 7.82 26.78
C ALA A 48 -19.05 8.20 25.29
N ALA A 49 -19.62 7.31 24.48
CA ALA A 49 -19.61 7.44 23.03
C ALA A 49 -20.23 8.75 22.53
N GLU A 50 -21.26 9.26 23.22
CA GLU A 50 -21.94 10.52 22.90
C GLU A 50 -21.06 11.78 23.05
N HIS A 51 -19.92 11.69 23.73
CA HIS A 51 -19.01 12.81 23.97
C HIS A 51 -17.64 12.67 23.29
N ARG A 52 -17.45 11.61 22.50
CA ARG A 52 -16.23 11.43 21.71
C ARG A 52 -16.20 12.49 20.59
N PRO A 53 -15.04 13.08 20.27
CA PRO A 53 -14.91 13.97 19.13
C PRO A 53 -15.37 13.23 17.85
N PRO A 54 -16.06 13.91 16.92
CA PRO A 54 -16.35 13.33 15.63
C PRO A 54 -15.03 12.98 14.96
N GLN A 55 -14.81 11.69 14.71
CA GLN A 55 -13.62 11.25 13.98
C GLN A 55 -13.56 11.99 12.65
N PRO A 56 -12.40 12.56 12.28
CA PRO A 56 -12.23 13.07 10.93
C PRO A 56 -12.55 11.90 9.98
N HIS A 57 -13.51 12.10 9.09
CA HIS A 57 -13.80 11.15 8.02
C HIS A 57 -12.53 11.06 7.16
N ILE A 58 -11.64 10.14 7.49
CA ILE A 58 -10.67 9.62 6.53
C ILE A 58 -11.55 8.99 5.46
N PRO A 59 -11.51 9.44 4.20
CA PRO A 59 -12.14 8.71 3.12
C PRO A 59 -11.53 7.32 3.14
N GLN A 60 -12.26 6.34 3.65
CA GLN A 60 -11.96 4.96 3.31
C GLN A 60 -12.27 4.90 1.83
N ASP A 61 -11.25 4.79 0.98
CA ASP A 61 -11.47 4.41 -0.41
C ASP A 61 -12.26 3.11 -0.34
N ASP A 62 -13.55 3.17 -0.71
CA ASP A 62 -14.42 2.01 -0.69
C ASP A 62 -13.73 0.91 -1.51
N PRO A 63 -13.47 -0.27 -0.92
CA PRO A 63 -12.84 -1.37 -1.64
C PRO A 63 -13.62 -1.60 -2.94
N LEU A 64 -12.91 -1.66 -4.07
CA LEU A 64 -13.52 -1.94 -5.37
C LEU A 64 -14.51 -3.10 -5.22
N SER A 65 -15.70 -2.98 -5.79
CA SER A 65 -16.65 -4.09 -5.78
C SER A 65 -16.01 -5.36 -6.36
N ALA A 66 -16.43 -6.54 -5.91
CA ALA A 66 -15.84 -7.81 -6.37
C ALA A 66 -15.86 -7.95 -7.91
N ALA A 67 -16.87 -7.40 -8.58
CA ALA A 67 -16.94 -7.34 -10.05
C ALA A 67 -15.82 -6.46 -10.64
N ALA A 68 -15.62 -5.25 -10.09
CA ALA A 68 -14.57 -4.34 -10.55
C ALA A 68 -13.16 -4.90 -10.28
N GLN A 69 -12.97 -5.61 -9.17
CA GLN A 69 -11.71 -6.33 -8.88
C GLN A 69 -11.44 -7.43 -9.91
N SER A 70 -12.46 -8.22 -10.26
CA SER A 70 -12.35 -9.26 -11.28
C SER A 70 -12.01 -8.68 -12.65
N ASP A 71 -12.67 -7.58 -13.05
CA ASP A 71 -12.40 -6.91 -14.33
C ASP A 71 -10.99 -6.32 -14.37
N SER A 72 -10.52 -5.71 -13.27
CA SER A 72 -9.17 -5.18 -13.16
C SER A 72 -8.11 -6.28 -13.31
N LEU A 73 -8.30 -7.44 -12.67
CA LEU A 73 -7.40 -8.58 -12.82
C LEU A 73 -7.47 -9.20 -14.22
N ALA A 74 -8.63 -9.20 -14.88
CA ALA A 74 -8.76 -9.65 -16.27
C ALA A 74 -7.96 -8.74 -17.21
N GLN A 75 -8.10 -7.41 -17.07
CA GLN A 75 -7.31 -6.44 -17.83
C GLN A 75 -5.80 -6.61 -17.58
N PHE A 76 -5.41 -6.85 -16.31
CA PHE A 76 -4.03 -7.13 -15.98
C PHE A 76 -3.49 -8.39 -16.66
N ARG A 77 -4.28 -9.48 -16.74
CA ARG A 77 -3.88 -10.72 -17.45
C ARG A 77 -3.61 -10.45 -18.93
N ASP A 78 -4.49 -9.70 -19.58
CA ASP A 78 -4.33 -9.36 -21.00
C ASP A 78 -3.07 -8.51 -21.22
N GLU A 79 -2.83 -7.55 -20.32
CA GLU A 79 -1.64 -6.71 -20.33
C GLU A 79 -0.36 -7.53 -20.14
N ALA A 80 -0.31 -8.36 -19.10
CA ALA A 80 0.84 -9.21 -18.81
C ALA A 80 1.14 -10.16 -19.98
N GLY A 81 0.10 -10.75 -20.58
CA GLY A 81 0.23 -11.59 -21.76
C GLY A 81 0.75 -10.83 -22.99
N ARG A 82 0.33 -9.57 -23.18
CA ARG A 82 0.82 -8.72 -24.26
C ARG A 82 2.29 -8.32 -24.05
N VAL A 83 2.66 -7.92 -22.85
CA VAL A 83 4.05 -7.57 -22.50
C VAL A 83 4.95 -8.79 -22.63
N SER A 84 4.53 -9.96 -22.12
CA SER A 84 5.25 -11.22 -22.26
C SER A 84 5.55 -11.55 -23.73
N LYS A 85 4.53 -11.52 -24.60
CA LYS A 85 4.72 -11.75 -26.05
C LYS A 85 5.67 -10.75 -26.70
N ALA A 86 5.62 -9.48 -26.30
CA ALA A 86 6.53 -8.46 -26.81
C ALA A 86 7.98 -8.76 -26.37
N MET A 87 8.19 -9.08 -25.10
CA MET A 87 9.51 -9.41 -24.57
C MET A 87 10.08 -10.67 -25.21
N MET A 88 9.28 -11.74 -25.38
CA MET A 88 9.71 -12.97 -26.07
C MET A 88 10.25 -12.69 -27.48
N ARG A 89 9.63 -11.75 -28.22
CA ARG A 89 10.12 -11.34 -29.55
C ARG A 89 11.40 -10.53 -29.46
N GLN A 90 11.49 -9.63 -28.50
CA GLN A 90 12.64 -8.75 -28.32
C GLN A 90 13.89 -9.53 -27.84
N THR A 91 13.69 -10.55 -27.01
CA THR A 91 14.75 -11.42 -26.50
C THR A 91 14.90 -12.69 -27.34
N ALA A 92 14.34 -12.74 -28.54
CA ALA A 92 14.47 -13.90 -29.42
C ALA A 92 15.95 -14.14 -29.75
N GLY A 93 16.43 -15.37 -29.46
CA GLY A 93 17.85 -15.73 -29.58
C GLY A 93 18.73 -15.34 -28.39
N GLY A 94 18.17 -14.67 -27.37
CA GLY A 94 18.81 -14.43 -26.07
C GLY A 94 18.53 -15.56 -25.06
N SER A 95 19.05 -15.41 -23.83
CA SER A 95 18.79 -16.35 -22.75
C SER A 95 17.42 -16.12 -22.11
N TYR A 96 16.87 -17.15 -21.46
CA TYR A 96 15.59 -17.02 -20.74
C TYR A 96 15.68 -16.03 -19.57
N GLN A 97 16.82 -15.93 -18.90
CA GLN A 97 17.05 -14.93 -17.83
C GLN A 97 16.95 -13.50 -18.36
N MET A 98 17.34 -13.25 -19.62
CA MET A 98 17.11 -11.94 -20.25
C MET A 98 15.62 -11.64 -20.42
N TYR A 99 14.84 -12.64 -20.84
CA TYR A 99 13.39 -12.52 -20.92
C TYR A 99 12.79 -12.19 -19.56
N GLU A 100 13.07 -12.99 -18.51
CA GLU A 100 12.48 -12.78 -17.18
C GLU A 100 12.82 -11.39 -16.63
N ARG A 101 14.07 -10.96 -16.80
CA ARG A 101 14.52 -9.66 -16.33
C ARG A 101 13.78 -8.52 -17.02
N TRP A 102 13.74 -8.54 -18.36
CA TRP A 102 13.11 -7.46 -19.12
C TRP A 102 11.59 -7.47 -18.97
N PHE A 103 10.98 -8.65 -18.88
CA PHE A 103 9.57 -8.81 -18.57
C PHE A 103 9.22 -8.23 -17.20
N THR A 104 10.02 -8.55 -16.17
CA THR A 104 9.82 -8.04 -14.82
C THR A 104 9.92 -6.51 -14.78
N GLU A 105 10.96 -5.95 -15.40
CA GLU A 105 11.13 -4.49 -15.48
C GLU A 105 10.01 -3.80 -16.27
N ALA A 106 9.55 -4.40 -17.37
CA ALA A 106 8.49 -3.84 -18.20
C ALA A 106 7.10 -3.91 -17.54
N LEU A 107 6.84 -4.95 -16.74
CA LEU A 107 5.54 -5.16 -16.10
C LEU A 107 5.39 -4.45 -14.76
N GLY A 108 6.49 -4.16 -14.05
CA GLY A 108 6.48 -3.48 -12.74
C GLY A 108 5.53 -2.27 -12.66
N PRO A 109 5.59 -1.31 -13.62
CA PRO A 109 4.68 -0.15 -13.62
C PRO A 109 3.19 -0.50 -13.75
N ALA A 110 2.84 -1.64 -14.35
CA ALA A 110 1.44 -2.09 -14.43
C ALA A 110 0.96 -2.64 -13.07
N ILE A 111 1.83 -3.35 -12.36
CA ILE A 111 1.54 -3.86 -11.00
C ILE A 111 1.41 -2.69 -10.01
N ASP A 112 2.28 -1.68 -10.11
CA ASP A 112 2.26 -0.52 -9.20
C ASP A 112 1.01 0.35 -9.35
N LYS A 113 0.34 0.30 -10.50
CA LYS A 113 -0.92 1.01 -10.76
C LYS A 113 -2.15 0.27 -10.24
N LEU A 114 -2.03 -1.01 -9.91
CA LEU A 114 -3.15 -1.76 -9.35
C LEU A 114 -3.41 -1.34 -7.90
N ASP A 115 -4.68 -1.46 -7.53
CA ASP A 115 -5.10 -1.43 -6.12
C ASP A 115 -4.20 -2.36 -5.30
N PRO A 116 -3.60 -1.88 -4.19
CA PRO A 116 -2.75 -2.67 -3.31
C PRO A 116 -3.33 -4.05 -2.94
N VAL A 117 -4.66 -4.16 -2.79
CA VAL A 117 -5.35 -5.42 -2.46
C VAL A 117 -5.23 -6.46 -3.57
N LEU A 118 -5.11 -6.03 -4.83
CA LEU A 118 -5.04 -6.91 -6.01
C LEU A 118 -3.61 -7.31 -6.37
N ARG A 119 -2.60 -6.57 -5.89
CA ARG A 119 -1.19 -6.80 -6.24
C ARG A 119 -0.70 -8.23 -5.95
N PRO A 120 -1.03 -8.87 -4.81
CA PRO A 120 -0.60 -10.25 -4.57
C PRO A 120 -1.12 -11.23 -5.64
N GLN A 121 -2.37 -11.08 -6.07
CA GLN A 121 -2.94 -11.93 -7.12
C GLN A 121 -2.33 -11.63 -8.49
N ALA A 122 -2.10 -10.35 -8.79
CA ALA A 122 -1.42 -9.93 -10.01
C ALA A 122 0.02 -10.46 -10.08
N ILE A 123 0.76 -10.44 -8.96
CA ILE A 123 2.11 -11.02 -8.86
C ILE A 123 2.07 -12.54 -9.11
N THR A 124 1.09 -13.27 -8.57
CA THR A 124 0.93 -14.70 -8.85
C THR A 124 0.73 -14.96 -10.34
N ILE A 125 -0.19 -14.22 -10.98
CA ILE A 125 -0.46 -14.30 -12.43
C ILE A 125 0.82 -13.98 -13.22
N ALA A 126 1.54 -12.93 -12.85
CA ALA A 126 2.75 -12.51 -13.54
C ALA A 126 3.90 -13.53 -13.38
N SER A 127 4.00 -14.16 -12.20
CA SER A 127 5.02 -15.17 -11.91
C SER A 127 4.90 -16.39 -12.83
N GLU A 128 3.67 -16.78 -13.21
CA GLU A 128 3.44 -17.85 -14.20
C GLU A 128 4.03 -17.52 -15.58
N LEU A 129 4.27 -16.23 -15.86
CA LEU A 129 4.87 -15.74 -17.10
C LEU A 129 6.36 -15.40 -16.94
N GLY A 130 6.99 -15.65 -15.79
CA GLY A 130 8.40 -15.37 -15.53
C GLY A 130 8.69 -14.02 -14.87
N TYR A 131 7.71 -13.43 -14.18
CA TYR A 131 7.95 -12.25 -13.34
C TYR A 131 8.72 -12.63 -12.07
N ILE A 132 9.74 -11.84 -11.71
CA ILE A 132 10.55 -12.06 -10.51
C ILE A 132 10.08 -11.11 -9.41
N ALA A 133 9.33 -11.64 -8.44
CA ALA A 133 8.80 -10.85 -7.32
C ALA A 133 9.86 -10.51 -6.25
N ASP A 134 10.89 -11.34 -6.13
CA ASP A 134 11.96 -11.18 -5.15
C ASP A 134 13.00 -10.16 -5.64
N THR A 135 13.11 -9.03 -4.94
CA THR A 135 14.05 -7.96 -5.27
C THR A 135 15.51 -8.36 -5.07
N GLU A 136 15.81 -9.30 -4.17
CA GLU A 136 17.17 -9.81 -3.97
C GLU A 136 17.57 -10.73 -5.11
N VAL A 137 16.66 -11.58 -5.59
CA VAL A 137 16.88 -12.39 -6.80
C VAL A 137 17.05 -11.49 -8.02
N MET A 138 16.27 -10.40 -8.11
CA MET A 138 16.47 -9.36 -9.12
C MET A 138 17.81 -8.62 -8.93
N ALA A 139 18.32 -8.43 -7.72
CA ALA A 139 19.59 -7.76 -7.53
C ALA A 139 20.80 -8.69 -7.74
N ALA A 140 20.60 -10.01 -7.64
CA ALA A 140 21.65 -11.00 -7.76
C ALA A 140 22.30 -10.97 -9.15
N GLY A 141 23.63 -10.91 -9.17
CA GLY A 141 24.44 -10.97 -10.38
C GLY A 141 25.45 -12.11 -10.32
N PHE A 142 26.10 -12.37 -11.45
CA PHE A 142 27.05 -13.49 -11.60
C PHE A 142 28.49 -13.16 -11.19
N GLY A 143 28.74 -11.92 -10.73
CA GLY A 143 30.07 -11.44 -10.33
C GLY A 143 30.76 -10.58 -11.40
N PRO A 144 31.97 -10.08 -11.11
CA PRO A 144 32.69 -9.18 -12.00
C PRO A 144 33.10 -9.85 -13.32
N GLY A 145 33.02 -9.11 -14.43
CA GLY A 145 33.36 -9.58 -15.78
C GLY A 145 32.25 -10.40 -16.46
N LEU A 146 31.13 -10.66 -15.77
CA LEU A 146 29.97 -11.36 -16.31
C LEU A 146 28.75 -10.44 -16.34
N CYS A 147 27.91 -10.63 -17.36
CA CYS A 147 26.61 -9.99 -17.47
C CYS A 147 25.75 -10.33 -16.26
N SER A 148 25.25 -9.31 -15.56
CA SER A 148 24.35 -9.48 -14.42
C SER A 148 23.01 -10.15 -14.76
N ILE A 149 22.66 -10.23 -16.05
CA ILE A 149 21.41 -10.81 -16.53
C ILE A 149 21.62 -12.23 -17.05
N SER A 150 22.62 -12.43 -17.93
CA SER A 150 22.80 -13.70 -18.64
C SER A 150 23.92 -14.58 -18.08
N GLY A 151 24.81 -14.03 -17.26
CA GLY A 151 26.01 -14.72 -16.77
C GLY A 151 27.08 -14.96 -17.85
N ILE A 152 26.87 -14.49 -19.07
CA ILE A 152 27.85 -14.50 -20.16
C ILE A 152 28.88 -13.40 -19.91
N ASP A 153 30.14 -13.62 -20.30
CA ASP A 153 31.17 -12.57 -20.28
C ASP A 153 30.66 -11.28 -20.94
N GLU A 154 30.83 -10.16 -20.25
CA GLU A 154 30.24 -8.87 -20.63
C GLU A 154 30.65 -8.40 -22.04
N HIS A 155 31.85 -8.77 -22.51
CA HIS A 155 32.35 -8.41 -23.84
C HIS A 155 31.70 -9.20 -24.97
N PHE A 156 31.11 -10.35 -24.65
CA PHE A 156 30.45 -11.23 -25.61
C PHE A 156 28.92 -11.24 -25.42
N CYS A 157 28.42 -10.56 -24.40
CA CYS A 157 27.01 -10.56 -24.07
C CYS A 157 26.22 -9.59 -24.95
N HIS A 158 25.25 -10.11 -25.69
CA HIS A 158 24.38 -9.32 -26.57
C HIS A 158 23.17 -8.69 -25.85
N CYS A 159 23.22 -8.53 -24.52
CA CYS A 159 22.10 -7.94 -23.78
C CYS A 159 21.95 -6.42 -23.99
N GLY A 160 22.90 -5.75 -24.64
CA GLY A 160 22.82 -4.31 -24.91
C GLY A 160 22.91 -3.41 -23.68
N ARG A 161 23.34 -3.94 -22.52
CA ARG A 161 23.58 -3.19 -21.28
C ARG A 161 25.05 -3.09 -20.88
N HIS A 162 25.94 -3.66 -21.67
CA HIS A 162 27.38 -3.52 -21.52
C HIS A 162 27.90 -2.45 -22.49
N PRO A 163 28.89 -1.64 -22.07
CA PRO A 163 29.53 -0.65 -22.93
C PRO A 163 30.28 -1.26 -24.11
#